data_AF-A0A7C4YQP1-F1
#
_entry.id   AF-A0A7C4YQP1-F1
#
_cell.length_a   1.000
_cell.length_b   1.000
_cell.length_c   1.000
_cell.angle_alpha   90.00
_cell.angle_beta   90.00
_cell.angle_gamma   90.00
#
_symmetry.space_group_name_H-M   'P 1'
#
loop_
_entity.id
_entity.type
_entity.pdbx_description
1 polymer ?
#
loop_
_entity_poly.entity_id
_entity_poly.type
_entity_poly.pdbx_seq_one_letter_code
_entity_poly.pdbx_strand_id
1 'polypeptide(L)'
;MPMPVRAVLFDFDGTLADSYAAITASVNFVRSTVQLPPLTMAEVRPFVGRGLPYLLEHIVPGIDIDAGVQLYREHHPSVFIDGTHLLPGAHET
;
A
#
# COMPACT_ATOMS: atom_id res chain seq x y z
N MET A 1 -13.77 -17.60 33.87
CA MET A 1 -13.45 -18.35 32.63
C MET A 1 -13.37 -17.35 31.49
N PRO A 2 -12.31 -17.34 30.67
CA PRO A 2 -12.27 -16.48 29.49
C PRO A 2 -13.37 -16.90 28.51
N MET A 3 -14.00 -15.92 27.85
CA MET A 3 -15.00 -16.20 26.81
C MET A 3 -14.32 -16.79 25.57
N PRO A 4 -14.97 -17.75 24.88
CA PRO A 4 -14.42 -18.32 23.66
C PRO A 4 -14.29 -17.26 22.56
N VAL A 5 -13.15 -17.23 21.88
CA VAL A 5 -12.96 -16.43 20.67
C VAL A 5 -13.88 -16.97 19.58
N ARG A 6 -14.70 -16.10 18.99
CA ARG A 6 -15.67 -16.47 17.94
C ARG A 6 -15.27 -15.99 16.55
N ALA A 7 -14.35 -15.03 16.46
CA ALA A 7 -13.90 -14.44 15.21
C ALA A 7 -12.49 -13.85 15.37
N VAL A 8 -11.75 -13.83 14.26
CA VAL A 8 -10.46 -13.13 14.11
C VAL A 8 -10.56 -12.29 12.84
N LEU A 9 -10.12 -11.04 12.90
CA LEU A 9 -10.02 -10.15 11.76
C LEU A 9 -8.54 -9.92 11.47
N PHE A 10 -8.16 -10.02 10.21
CA PHE A 10 -6.80 -9.78 9.74
C PHE A 10 -6.77 -8.50 8.92
N ASP A 11 -5.75 -7.71 9.15
CA ASP A 11 -5.29 -6.75 8.15
C ASP A 11 -4.62 -7.50 6.98
N PHE A 12 -4.40 -6.83 5.86
CA PHE A 12 -3.83 -7.43 4.65
C PHE A 12 -2.38 -7.03 4.42
N ASP A 13 -2.13 -5.76 4.09
CA ASP A 13 -0.81 -5.26 3.74
C ASP A 13 0.14 -5.30 4.94
N GLY A 14 1.24 -6.05 4.82
CA GLY A 14 2.18 -6.27 5.92
C GLY A 14 1.71 -7.23 7.01
N THR A 15 0.51 -7.82 6.86
CA THR A 15 -0.05 -8.83 7.79
C THR A 15 -0.23 -10.19 7.13
N LEU A 16 -0.94 -10.25 6.00
CA LEU A 16 -1.09 -11.47 5.20
C LEU A 16 -0.24 -11.42 3.93
N ALA A 17 -0.03 -10.22 3.37
CA ALA A 17 0.69 -10.03 2.12
C ALA A 17 1.82 -8.99 2.25
N ASP A 18 2.97 -9.29 1.65
CA ASP A 18 3.97 -8.30 1.28
C ASP A 18 3.56 -7.67 -0.06
N SER A 19 2.92 -6.50 0.04
CA SER A 19 2.47 -5.67 -1.10
C SER A 19 3.31 -4.41 -1.29
N TYR A 20 4.41 -4.27 -0.53
CA TYR A 20 5.16 -3.02 -0.46
C TYR A 20 5.79 -2.63 -1.81
N ALA A 21 6.15 -3.61 -2.63
CA ALA A 21 6.65 -3.38 -3.98
C ALA A 21 5.57 -2.76 -4.89
N ALA A 22 4.37 -3.35 -4.93
CA ALA A 22 3.25 -2.83 -5.72
C ALA A 22 2.81 -1.42 -5.27
N ILE A 23 2.74 -1.20 -3.95
CA ILE A 23 2.40 0.11 -3.37
C ILE A 23 3.46 1.15 -3.76
N THR A 24 4.75 0.82 -3.59
CA THR A 24 5.85 1.74 -3.92
C THR A 24 5.88 2.08 -5.41
N ALA A 25 5.65 1.11 -6.30
CA ALA A 25 5.57 1.35 -7.73
C ALA A 25 4.43 2.33 -8.07
N SER A 26 3.27 2.18 -7.43
CA SER A 26 2.11 3.03 -7.67
C SER A 26 2.26 4.44 -7.09
N VAL A 27 2.90 4.56 -5.92
CA VAL A 27 3.32 5.85 -5.38
C VAL A 27 4.30 6.55 -6.31
N ASN A 28 5.30 5.84 -6.82
CA ASN A 28 6.30 6.41 -7.71
C ASN A 28 5.72 6.80 -9.07
N PHE A 29 4.70 6.09 -9.55
CA PHE A 29 3.90 6.53 -10.70
C PHE A 29 3.24 7.90 -10.43
N VAL A 30 2.52 8.05 -9.32
CA VAL A 30 1.90 9.34 -8.94
C VAL A 30 2.95 10.44 -8.76
N ARG A 31 4.09 10.14 -8.11
CA ARG A 31 5.19 11.11 -7.96
C ARG A 31 5.76 11.57 -9.29
N SER A 32 5.83 10.68 -10.28
CA SER A 32 6.32 11.03 -11.62
C SER A 32 5.41 12.02 -12.36
N THR A 33 4.09 11.97 -12.14
CA THR A 33 3.15 12.89 -12.80
C THR A 33 3.29 14.32 -12.29
N VAL A 34 3.85 14.50 -11.09
CA VAL A 34 4.17 15.79 -10.48
C VAL A 34 5.68 16.07 -10.40
N GLN A 35 6.48 15.35 -11.19
CA GLN A 35 7.93 15.57 -11.36
C GLN A 35 8.75 15.45 -10.05
N LEU A 36 8.29 14.62 -9.11
CA LEU A 36 9.01 14.31 -7.89
C LEU A 36 9.93 13.09 -8.09
N PRO A 37 11.10 13.03 -7.43
CA PRO A 37 11.99 11.88 -7.50
C PRO A 37 11.33 10.63 -6.91
N PRO A 38 11.64 9.41 -7.38
CA PRO A 38 11.07 8.19 -6.81
C PRO A 38 11.53 7.99 -5.35
N LEU A 39 10.69 7.33 -4.57
CA LEU A 39 10.98 6.86 -3.21
C LEU A 39 11.34 5.38 -3.23
N THR A 40 12.16 4.98 -2.28
CA THR A 40 12.44 3.58 -1.95
C THR A 40 11.26 2.96 -1.18
N MET A 41 11.18 1.62 -1.20
CA MET A 41 10.20 0.90 -0.38
C MET A 41 10.31 1.21 1.12
N ALA A 42 11.53 1.43 1.62
CA ALA A 42 11.78 1.76 3.01
C ALA A 42 11.19 3.14 3.39
N GLU A 43 11.16 4.09 2.46
CA GLU A 43 10.55 5.40 2.65
C GLU A 43 9.03 5.36 2.55
N VAL A 44 8.45 4.49 1.72
CA VAL A 44 6.99 4.36 1.55
C VAL A 44 6.35 3.56 2.71
N ARG A 45 7.01 2.50 3.17
CA ARG A 45 6.48 1.54 4.15
C ARG A 45 5.89 2.16 5.44
N PRO A 46 6.47 3.20 6.08
CA PRO A 46 5.92 3.79 7.30
C PRO A 46 4.51 4.40 7.16
N PHE A 47 4.07 4.64 5.92
CA PHE A 47 2.78 5.29 5.62
C PHE A 47 1.69 4.29 5.20
N VAL A 48 2.03 3.01 5.02
CA VAL A 48 1.10 1.94 4.62
C VAL A 48 0.21 1.52 5.81
N GLY A 49 -1.04 1.11 5.52
CA GLY A 49 -2.02 0.64 6.52
C GLY A 49 -2.95 1.72 7.08
N ARG A 50 -2.80 2.99 6.67
CA ARG A 50 -3.63 4.13 7.12
C ARG A 50 -4.60 4.66 6.05
N GLY A 51 -4.70 3.95 4.94
CA GLY A 51 -5.51 4.33 3.79
C GLY A 51 -4.74 5.19 2.78
N LEU A 52 -5.22 5.16 1.53
CA LEU A 52 -4.57 5.80 0.40
C LEU A 52 -4.49 7.35 0.48
N PRO A 53 -5.52 8.08 0.97
CA PRO A 53 -5.40 9.53 1.15
C PRO A 53 -4.25 9.91 2.11
N TYR A 54 -4.17 9.23 3.25
CA TYR A 54 -3.09 9.44 4.22
C TYR A 54 -1.73 9.15 3.59
N LEU A 55 -1.61 8.03 2.86
CA LEU A 55 -0.37 7.66 2.16
C LEU A 55 0.10 8.79 1.24
N LEU A 56 -0.77 9.28 0.34
CA LEU A 56 -0.41 10.28 -0.67
C LEU A 56 -0.16 11.66 -0.07
N GLU A 57 -0.92 12.07 0.94
CA GLU A 57 -0.72 13.35 1.64
C GLU A 57 0.69 13.47 2.21
N HIS A 58 1.23 12.37 2.74
CA HIS A 58 2.52 12.39 3.41
C HIS A 58 3.71 12.21 2.47
N ILE A 59 3.52 11.57 1.32
CA ILE A 59 4.62 11.20 0.42
C ILE A 59 4.51 11.82 -0.96
N VAL A 60 3.51 12.64 -1.24
CA VAL A 60 3.39 13.39 -2.51
C VAL A 60 3.06 14.85 -2.18
N PRO A 61 4.07 15.66 -1.78
CA PRO A 61 3.84 17.04 -1.36
C PRO A 61 3.16 17.86 -2.46
N GLY A 62 2.12 18.62 -2.07
CA GLY A 62 1.41 19.53 -2.97
C GLY A 62 0.45 18.85 -3.95
N ILE A 63 0.23 17.54 -3.83
CA ILE A 63 -0.76 16.84 -4.66
C ILE A 63 -2.18 17.26 -4.27
N ASP A 64 -3.06 17.36 -5.27
CA ASP A 64 -4.51 17.26 -5.03
C ASP A 64 -4.82 15.79 -4.67
N ILE A 65 -5.31 15.56 -3.44
CA ILE A 65 -5.45 14.20 -2.90
C ILE A 65 -6.46 13.38 -3.70
N ASP A 66 -7.55 13.97 -4.17
CA ASP A 66 -8.56 13.24 -4.93
C ASP A 66 -8.01 12.84 -6.31
N ALA A 67 -7.30 13.75 -6.97
CA ALA A 67 -6.61 13.45 -8.23
C ALA A 67 -5.50 12.40 -8.04
N GLY A 68 -4.72 12.50 -6.97
CA GLY A 68 -3.68 11.52 -6.64
C GLY A 68 -4.25 10.13 -6.36
N VAL A 69 -5.38 10.04 -5.65
CA VAL A 69 -6.10 8.78 -5.41
C VAL A 69 -6.56 8.16 -6.73
N GLN A 70 -7.07 8.96 -7.66
CA GLN A 70 -7.49 8.48 -8.98
C GLN A 70 -6.29 7.93 -9.77
N LEU A 71 -5.20 8.70 -9.88
CA LEU A 71 -3.98 8.26 -10.57
C LEU A 71 -3.41 6.95 -9.99
N TYR A 72 -3.40 6.83 -8.65
CA TYR A 72 -2.98 5.60 -8.00
C TYR A 72 -3.89 4.43 -8.38
N ARG A 73 -5.22 4.62 -8.32
CA ARG A 73 -6.20 3.56 -8.62
C ARG A 73 -6.18 3.13 -10.08
N GLU A 74 -5.84 4.03 -10.99
CA GLU A 74 -5.66 3.71 -12.42
C GLU A 74 -4.40 2.87 -12.64
N HIS A 75 -3.31 3.19 -11.96
CA HIS A 75 -2.04 2.49 -12.14
C HIS A 75 -1.93 1.17 -11.36
N HIS A 76 -2.39 1.14 -10.10
CA HIS A 76 -2.15 0.04 -9.17
C HIS A 76 -2.54 -1.35 -9.71
N PRO A 77 -3.67 -1.53 -10.41
CA PRO A 77 -4.04 -2.84 -10.99
C PRO A 77 -2.98 -3.43 -11.93
N SER A 78 -2.17 -2.59 -12.59
CA SER A 78 -1.12 -3.05 -13.50
C SER A 78 0.11 -3.64 -12.81
N VAL A 79 0.31 -3.34 -11.52
CA VAL A 79 1.46 -3.81 -10.72
C VAL A 79 1.05 -4.64 -9.51
N PHE A 80 -0.23 -4.67 -9.16
CA PHE A 80 -0.72 -5.26 -7.92
C PHE A 80 -0.42 -6.77 -7.82
N ILE A 81 -0.74 -7.54 -8.87
CA ILE A 81 -0.58 -9.00 -8.86
C ILE A 81 0.90 -9.39 -8.80
N ASP A 82 1.73 -8.77 -9.64
CA ASP A 82 3.15 -9.13 -9.73
C ASP A 82 3.94 -8.62 -8.53
N GLY A 83 3.53 -7.50 -7.93
CA GLY A 83 4.21 -6.86 -6.81
C GLY A 83 3.67 -7.21 -5.42
N THR A 84 2.81 -8.23 -5.32
CA THR A 84 2.22 -8.69 -4.06
C THR A 84 2.42 -10.19 -3.86
N HIS A 85 2.98 -10.56 -2.72
CA HIS A 85 3.21 -11.95 -2.35
C HIS A 85 2.72 -12.23 -0.93
N LEU A 86 2.26 -13.46 -0.65
CA LEU A 86 1.90 -13.83 0.71
C LEU A 86 3.13 -13.81 1.62
N LEU A 87 2.97 -13.34 2.85
CA LEU A 87 4.02 -13.45 3.86
C LEU A 87 4.26 -14.94 4.22
N PRO A 88 5.48 -15.30 4.65
CA PRO A 88 5.77 -16.66 5.14
C PRO A 88 4.76 -17.07 6.22
N GLY A 89 4.15 -18.24 6.06
CA GLY A 89 3.14 -18.77 6.98
C GLY A 89 1.70 -18.32 6.71
N ALA A 90 1.46 -17.30 5.87
CA ALA A 90 0.10 -16.80 5.62
C ALA A 90 -0.82 -17.79 4.86
N HIS A 91 -0.24 -18.80 4.20
CA HIS A 91 -0.96 -19.86 3.48
C HIS A 91 -0.91 -21.23 4.20
N GLU A 92 -0.35 -21.32 5.40
CA GLU A 92 -0.24 -22.63 6.07
C GLU A 92 -1.64 -23.16 6.47
N THR A 93 -1.94 -24.38 6.04
CA THR A 93 -3.19 -25.13 6.32
C THR A 93 -3.07 -25.99 7.55
#